data_AF-A0A6A4XB29-F1
#
_entry.id   AF-A0A6A4XB29-F1
#
_cell.length_a   1.000
_cell.length_b   1.000
_cell.length_c   1.000
_cell.angle_alpha   90.00
_cell.angle_beta   90.00
_cell.angle_gamma   90.00
#
_symmetry.space_group_name_H-M   'P 1'
#
loop_
_entity.id
_entity.type
_entity.pdbx_description
1 polymer ?
#
loop_
_entity_poly.entity_id
_entity_poly.type
_entity_poly.pdbx_seq_one_letter_code
_entity_poly.pdbx_strand_id
1 'polypeptide(L)'
;MSVKYTTTCRDLVDQLLNKYRMKHRDPNLFFLTMEVATRSTGAAVRTILVLDDDSCPAQLQACYPRADSKFTVRMRRGGLVKVFDSVLMAGSKYKSLLISERTTVDQVIQLVLNCYNSNENVNHFSIYEVCHTTSFERKLHADDRPLAIQQEWSSPAEYSFVLMKRPPGTPRSGRDFPLRRSFLQWSRNRGMLRPNIETAAAEERKAKGLRSLSLSLAPCSDYDNFLYI
;
A
#
# COMPACT_ATOMS: atom_id res chain seq x y z
N MET A 1 16.43 -18.10 9.14
CA MET A 1 16.76 -16.70 8.84
C MET A 1 18.13 -16.46 9.44
N SER A 2 19.11 -16.03 8.64
CA SER A 2 20.47 -15.76 9.10
C SER A 2 20.75 -14.28 8.90
N VAL A 3 21.10 -13.58 9.99
CA VAL A 3 21.40 -12.15 9.98
C VAL A 3 22.92 -11.99 9.84
N LYS A 4 23.36 -11.30 8.78
CA LYS A 4 24.76 -10.98 8.53
C LYS A 4 25.07 -9.57 9.03
N TYR A 5 26.35 -9.24 9.18
CA TYR A 5 26.79 -7.88 9.49
C TYR A 5 26.37 -6.84 8.43
N THR A 6 26.13 -7.25 7.19
CA THR A 6 25.69 -6.36 6.11
C THR A 6 24.18 -6.36 5.91
N THR A 7 23.42 -7.13 6.71
CA THR A 7 21.96 -7.19 6.59
C THR A 7 21.37 -5.90 7.13
N THR A 8 20.71 -5.14 6.26
CA THR A 8 20.06 -3.88 6.62
C THR A 8 18.73 -4.12 7.35
N CYS A 9 18.19 -3.08 8.00
CA CYS A 9 16.84 -3.13 8.58
C CYS A 9 15.79 -3.41 7.52
N ARG A 10 15.96 -2.85 6.31
CA ARG A 10 15.11 -3.14 5.15
C ARG A 10 15.14 -4.62 4.78
N ASP A 11 16.33 -5.20 4.65
CA ASP A 11 16.48 -6.62 4.34
C ASP A 11 15.83 -7.50 5.40
N LEU A 12 15.93 -7.14 6.68
CA LEU A 12 15.29 -7.88 7.76
C LEU A 12 13.76 -7.83 7.67
N VAL A 13 13.18 -6.66 7.39
CA VAL A 13 11.74 -6.51 7.17
C VAL A 13 11.30 -7.42 6.02
N ASP A 14 11.99 -7.35 4.88
CA ASP A 14 11.65 -8.15 3.70
C ASP A 14 11.79 -9.66 3.99
N GLN A 15 12.86 -10.08 4.67
CA GLN A 15 13.06 -11.46 5.09
C GLN A 15 11.99 -11.95 6.07
N LEU A 16 11.53 -11.10 7.01
CA LEU A 16 10.46 -11.43 7.94
C LEU A 16 9.13 -11.60 7.20
N LEU A 17 8.75 -10.63 6.36
CA LEU A 17 7.54 -10.73 5.55
C LEU A 17 7.56 -11.97 4.67
N ASN A 18 8.71 -12.30 4.07
CA ASN A 18 8.89 -13.53 3.30
C ASN A 18 8.74 -14.80 4.14
N LYS A 19 9.41 -14.86 5.30
CA LYS A 19 9.38 -16.02 6.22
C LYS A 19 7.96 -16.35 6.65
N TYR A 20 7.14 -15.33 6.91
CA TYR A 20 5.75 -15.48 7.36
C TYR A 20 4.72 -15.42 6.22
N ARG A 21 5.16 -15.51 4.95
CA ARG A 21 4.28 -15.50 3.75
C ARG A 21 3.39 -14.24 3.64
N MET A 22 3.89 -13.12 4.13
CA MET A 22 3.22 -11.81 4.12
C MET A 22 3.72 -10.89 2.99
N LYS A 23 4.10 -11.45 1.83
CA LYS A 23 4.61 -10.69 0.66
C LYS A 23 3.65 -9.63 0.12
N HIS A 24 2.36 -9.76 0.42
CA HIS A 24 1.31 -8.81 0.04
C HIS A 24 1.19 -7.62 1.02
N ARG A 25 1.95 -7.62 2.11
CA ARG A 25 2.03 -6.48 3.05
C ARG A 25 3.10 -5.52 2.56
N ASP A 26 2.83 -4.24 2.74
CA ASP A 26 3.76 -3.18 2.37
C ASP A 26 4.97 -3.15 3.33
N PRO A 27 6.20 -3.42 2.85
CA PRO A 27 7.39 -3.36 3.68
C PRO A 27 7.69 -1.95 4.21
N ASN A 28 7.25 -0.88 3.52
CA ASN A 28 7.45 0.49 3.97
C ASN A 28 6.64 0.84 5.23
N LEU A 29 5.65 0.01 5.59
CA LEU A 29 4.93 0.14 6.85
C LEU A 29 5.74 -0.32 8.05
N PHE A 30 6.87 -1.01 7.88
CA PHE A 30 7.60 -1.56 9.00
C PHE A 30 8.96 -0.88 9.17
N PHE A 31 9.40 -0.77 10.42
CA PHE A 31 10.72 -0.29 10.77
C PHE A 31 11.21 -0.96 12.05
N LEU A 32 12.51 -0.92 12.31
CA LEU A 32 13.09 -1.51 13.51
C LEU A 32 13.37 -0.44 14.55
N THR A 33 13.20 -0.83 15.81
CA THR A 33 13.72 -0.09 16.97
C THR A 33 14.65 -0.98 17.76
N MET A 34 15.73 -0.41 18.30
CA MET A 34 16.65 -1.07 19.20
C MET A 34 16.50 -0.49 20.60
N GLU A 35 16.20 -1.33 21.58
CA GLU A 35 16.24 -0.98 22.99
C GLU A 35 17.61 -1.34 23.56
N VAL A 36 18.27 -0.38 24.21
CA VAL A 36 19.56 -0.56 24.89
C VAL A 36 19.46 -0.06 26.32
N ALA A 37 19.90 -0.88 27.27
CA ALA A 37 20.09 -0.47 28.66
C ALA A 37 21.43 0.27 28.82
N THR A 38 21.37 1.53 29.24
CA THR A 38 22.54 2.33 29.61
C THR A 38 22.56 2.53 31.13
N ARG A 39 23.75 2.59 31.73
CA ARG A 39 23.89 2.92 33.16
C ARG A 39 24.23 4.41 33.25
N SER A 40 23.31 5.19 33.80
CA SER A 40 23.56 6.60 34.14
C SER A 40 23.27 6.78 35.63
N THR A 41 24.23 7.35 36.37
CA THR A 41 24.07 7.76 37.79
C THR A 41 23.44 6.69 38.70
N GLY A 42 23.90 5.43 38.61
CA GLY A 42 23.48 4.34 39.50
C GLY A 42 22.16 3.64 39.14
N ALA A 43 21.38 4.17 38.19
CA ALA A 43 20.15 3.55 37.70
C ALA A 43 20.31 3.04 36.25
N ALA A 44 19.67 1.91 35.93
CA ALA A 44 19.60 1.42 34.57
C ALA A 44 18.52 2.19 33.80
N VAL A 45 18.91 2.94 32.77
CA VAL A 45 18.02 3.68 31.88
C VAL A 45 17.88 2.90 30.58
N ARG A 46 16.64 2.57 30.21
CA ARG A 46 16.32 1.94 28.92
C ARG A 46 16.10 3.02 27.87
N THR A 47 16.85 2.95 26.79
CA THR A 47 16.77 3.89 25.67
C THR A 47 16.30 3.16 24.42
N ILE A 48 15.32 3.73 23.71
CA ILE A 48 14.79 3.16 22.47
C ILE A 48 15.27 4.01 21.30
N LEU A 49 16.02 3.39 20.40
CA LEU A 49 16.56 3.99 19.20
C LEU A 49 15.72 3.55 18.00
N VAL A 50 15.22 4.51 17.22
CA VAL A 50 14.58 4.23 15.93
C VAL A 50 15.69 4.02 14.91
N LEU A 51 15.65 2.91 14.18
CA LEU A 51 16.66 2.57 13.20
C LEU A 51 16.18 2.98 11.80
N ASP A 52 17.10 3.53 11.02
CA ASP A 52 16.88 3.81 9.60
C ASP A 52 16.89 2.52 8.77
N ASP A 53 16.29 2.57 7.59
CA ASP A 53 16.10 1.38 6.73
C ASP A 53 17.46 0.76 6.31
N ASP A 54 18.50 1.58 6.16
CA ASP A 54 19.87 1.15 5.79
C ASP A 54 20.75 0.78 7.01
N SER A 55 20.25 0.96 8.23
CA SER A 55 20.99 0.58 9.44
C SER A 55 21.22 -0.92 9.49
N CYS A 56 22.40 -1.36 9.95
CA CYS A 56 22.77 -2.77 10.04
C CYS A 56 22.67 -3.30 11.48
N PRO A 57 21.61 -4.04 11.88
CA PRO A 57 21.34 -4.37 13.28
C PRO A 57 22.44 -5.21 13.94
N ALA A 58 23.07 -6.13 13.21
CA ALA A 58 24.17 -6.92 13.74
C ALA A 58 25.43 -6.08 14.04
N GLN A 59 25.72 -5.05 13.23
CA GLN A 59 26.80 -4.11 13.52
C GLN A 59 26.46 -3.25 14.74
N LEU A 60 25.23 -2.74 14.80
CA LEU A 60 24.75 -1.95 15.94
C LEU A 60 24.84 -2.76 17.23
N GLN A 61 24.38 -4.01 17.23
CA GLN A 61 24.49 -4.91 18.39
C GLN A 61 25.95 -5.12 18.83
N ALA A 62 26.88 -5.28 17.89
CA ALA A 62 28.30 -5.47 18.20
C ALA A 62 28.94 -4.24 18.88
N CYS A 63 28.39 -3.04 18.67
CA CYS A 63 28.81 -1.82 19.37
C CYS A 63 28.31 -1.76 20.83
N TYR A 64 27.36 -2.62 21.23
CA TYR A 64 26.81 -2.69 22.59
C TYR A 64 27.01 -4.08 23.25
N PRO A 65 28.23 -4.64 23.30
CA PRO A 65 28.45 -6.04 23.68
C PRO A 65 28.20 -6.35 25.16
N ARG A 66 28.03 -5.33 26.01
CA ARG A 66 27.79 -5.47 27.46
C ARG A 66 26.35 -5.12 27.87
N ALA A 67 25.49 -4.77 26.91
CA ALA A 67 24.10 -4.42 27.16
C ALA A 67 23.17 -5.43 26.50
N ASP A 68 22.07 -5.79 27.19
CA ASP A 68 20.98 -6.53 26.57
C ASP A 68 20.34 -5.63 25.49
N SER A 69 20.63 -5.92 24.23
CA SER A 69 20.04 -5.21 23.09
C SER A 69 18.81 -5.96 22.57
N LYS A 70 17.64 -5.33 22.59
CA LYS A 70 16.40 -5.92 22.06
C LYS A 70 15.97 -5.19 20.80
N PHE A 71 15.85 -5.91 19.69
CA PHE A 71 15.28 -5.38 18.46
C PHE A 71 13.79 -5.68 18.38
N THR A 72 12.99 -4.69 18.01
CA THR A 72 11.53 -4.82 17.84
C THR A 72 11.12 -4.23 16.50
N VAL A 73 10.27 -4.93 15.74
CA VAL A 73 9.65 -4.40 14.53
C VAL A 73 8.41 -3.63 14.92
N ARG A 74 8.28 -2.39 14.43
CA ARG A 74 7.13 -1.51 14.65
C ARG A 74 6.50 -1.09 13.32
N MET A 75 5.27 -0.60 13.38
CA MET A 75 4.55 -0.10 12.20
C MET A 75 4.60 1.43 12.12
N ARG A 76 4.91 1.96 10.93
CA ARG A 76 4.78 3.37 10.55
C ARG A 76 3.32 3.70 10.26
N ARG A 77 3.01 5.00 10.19
CA ARG A 77 1.72 5.50 9.71
C ARG A 77 1.49 5.09 8.25
N GLY A 78 0.22 4.88 7.92
CA GLY A 78 -0.22 4.49 6.59
C GLY A 78 -1.72 4.70 6.42
N GLY A 79 -2.25 4.27 5.28
CA GLY A 79 -3.66 4.40 4.93
C GLY A 79 -4.11 3.34 3.94
N LEU A 80 -5.43 3.15 3.87
CA LEU A 80 -6.04 2.20 2.94
C LEU A 80 -6.19 2.85 1.57
N VAL A 81 -5.71 2.14 0.54
CA VAL A 81 -5.89 2.50 -0.86
C VAL A 81 -6.61 1.38 -1.58
N LYS A 82 -7.60 1.74 -2.41
CA LYS A 82 -8.36 0.80 -3.24
C LYS A 82 -7.86 0.83 -4.67
N VAL A 83 -7.41 -0.32 -5.18
CA VAL A 83 -6.94 -0.47 -6.56
C VAL A 83 -7.86 -1.43 -7.29
N PHE A 84 -8.52 -0.94 -8.33
CA PHE A 84 -9.35 -1.75 -9.23
C PHE A 84 -8.44 -2.55 -10.17
N ASP A 85 -8.54 -3.87 -10.11
CA ASP A 85 -7.55 -4.81 -10.63
C ASP A 85 -8.16 -5.84 -11.60
N SER A 86 -9.27 -5.48 -12.25
CA SER A 86 -10.01 -6.34 -13.18
C SER A 86 -9.16 -6.88 -14.33
N VAL A 87 -8.04 -6.24 -14.65
CA VAL A 87 -7.05 -6.69 -15.65
C VAL A 87 -6.28 -7.95 -15.22
N LEU A 88 -6.19 -8.22 -13.91
CA LEU A 88 -5.55 -9.42 -13.37
C LEU A 88 -6.55 -10.54 -13.14
N MET A 89 -7.74 -10.20 -12.65
CA MET A 89 -8.81 -11.14 -12.37
C MET A 89 -10.16 -10.56 -12.80
N ALA A 90 -10.72 -11.09 -13.90
CA ALA A 90 -12.03 -10.70 -14.37
C ALA A 90 -13.08 -10.91 -13.26
N GLY A 91 -13.94 -9.92 -13.05
CA GLY A 91 -14.95 -9.93 -11.98
C GLY A 91 -14.44 -9.53 -10.59
N SER A 92 -13.14 -9.35 -10.38
CA SER A 92 -12.63 -8.70 -9.16
C SER A 92 -13.11 -7.24 -9.12
N LYS A 93 -13.58 -6.79 -7.95
CA LYS A 93 -13.98 -5.40 -7.73
C LYS A 93 -12.75 -4.51 -7.56
N TYR A 94 -12.06 -4.68 -6.44
CA TYR A 94 -10.82 -3.96 -6.11
C TYR A 94 -10.04 -4.74 -5.05
N LYS A 95 -8.74 -4.46 -4.92
CA LYS A 95 -7.95 -4.78 -3.72
C LYS A 95 -7.85 -3.57 -2.82
N SER A 96 -8.06 -3.78 -1.54
CA SER A 96 -7.80 -2.78 -0.50
C SER A 96 -6.45 -3.08 0.13
N LEU A 97 -5.48 -2.21 -0.06
CA LEU A 97 -4.13 -2.35 0.46
C LEU A 97 -3.89 -1.30 1.55
N LEU A 98 -3.42 -1.74 2.73
CA LEU A 98 -2.85 -0.82 3.71
C LEU A 98 -1.42 -0.53 3.27
N ILE A 99 -1.12 0.74 2.97
CA ILE A 99 0.19 1.18 2.48
C ILE A 99 0.74 2.36 3.27
N SER A 100 2.05 2.51 3.29
CA SER A 100 2.75 3.66 3.85
C SER A 100 2.57 4.91 2.98
N GLU A 101 2.69 6.08 3.60
CA GLU A 101 2.77 7.37 2.90
C GLU A 101 3.97 7.44 1.92
N ARG A 102 5.00 6.60 2.12
CA ARG A 102 6.20 6.57 1.28
C ARG A 102 6.10 5.61 0.09
N THR A 103 5.02 4.83 0.00
CA THR A 103 4.89 3.75 -0.97
C THR A 103 4.59 4.29 -2.36
N THR A 104 5.40 3.91 -3.33
CA THR A 104 5.27 4.38 -4.72
C THR A 104 4.26 3.57 -5.52
N VAL A 105 3.83 4.08 -6.66
CA VAL A 105 2.94 3.37 -7.61
C VAL A 105 3.50 2.01 -7.99
N ASP A 106 4.79 1.91 -8.33
CA ASP A 106 5.43 0.63 -8.66
C ASP A 106 5.32 -0.40 -7.52
N GLN A 107 5.53 0.07 -6.29
CA GLN A 107 5.43 -0.79 -5.11
C GLN A 107 3.98 -1.21 -4.89
N VAL A 108 2.99 -0.34 -5.11
CA VAL A 108 1.57 -0.72 -5.08
C VAL A 108 1.26 -1.78 -6.15
N ILE A 109 1.75 -1.63 -7.37
CA ILE A 109 1.60 -2.65 -8.43
C ILE A 109 2.20 -3.99 -7.95
N GLN A 110 3.41 -3.98 -7.41
CA GLN A 110 4.04 -5.18 -6.88
C GLN A 110 3.20 -5.82 -5.76
N LEU A 111 2.63 -5.03 -4.85
CA LEU A 111 1.78 -5.53 -3.78
C LEU A 111 0.50 -6.19 -4.32
N VAL A 112 -0.15 -5.59 -5.32
CA VAL A 112 -1.31 -6.20 -5.99
C VAL A 112 -0.92 -7.51 -6.67
N LEU A 113 0.21 -7.56 -7.38
CA LEU A 113 0.70 -8.80 -8.01
C LEU A 113 1.00 -9.88 -6.97
N ASN A 114 1.59 -9.51 -5.83
CA ASN A 114 1.85 -10.40 -4.71
C ASN A 114 0.56 -10.96 -4.10
N CYS A 115 -0.56 -10.21 -4.09
CA CYS A 115 -1.87 -10.75 -3.68
C CYS A 115 -2.35 -11.91 -4.56
N TYR A 116 -1.92 -11.94 -5.82
CA TYR A 116 -2.25 -13.00 -6.78
C TYR A 116 -1.14 -14.04 -6.95
N ASN A 117 -0.05 -13.95 -6.18
CA ASN A 117 1.17 -14.73 -6.39
C ASN A 117 1.69 -14.66 -7.86
N SER A 118 1.47 -13.52 -8.53
CA SER A 118 1.95 -13.32 -9.90
C SER A 118 3.43 -12.92 -9.90
N ASN A 119 4.19 -13.53 -10.81
CA ASN A 119 5.59 -13.19 -11.08
C ASN A 119 5.74 -12.25 -12.30
N GLU A 120 4.65 -11.69 -12.81
CA GLU A 120 4.72 -10.70 -13.89
C GLU A 120 5.52 -9.47 -13.45
N ASN A 121 6.21 -8.84 -14.40
CA ASN A 121 7.00 -7.66 -14.10
C ASN A 121 6.07 -6.45 -13.86
N VAL A 122 6.34 -5.65 -12.82
CA VAL A 122 5.62 -4.37 -12.57
C VAL A 122 5.63 -3.45 -13.78
N ASN A 123 6.68 -3.54 -14.60
CA ASN A 123 6.78 -2.85 -15.87
C ASN A 123 5.66 -3.22 -16.82
N HIS A 124 4.93 -4.32 -16.71
CA HIS A 124 3.83 -4.59 -17.63
C HIS A 124 2.54 -3.85 -17.25
N PHE A 125 2.56 -3.04 -16.20
CA PHE A 125 1.38 -2.40 -15.65
C PHE A 125 1.55 -0.89 -15.45
N SER A 126 0.43 -0.22 -15.24
CA SER A 126 0.35 1.18 -14.82
C SER A 126 -0.89 1.39 -13.98
N ILE A 127 -0.82 2.33 -13.04
CA ILE A 127 -1.98 2.80 -12.29
C ILE A 127 -2.44 4.12 -12.89
N TYR A 128 -3.75 4.25 -13.02
CA TYR A 128 -4.43 5.46 -13.41
C TYR A 128 -5.29 5.96 -12.28
N GLU A 129 -5.34 7.27 -12.12
CA GLU A 129 -6.35 7.94 -11.33
C GLU A 129 -7.50 8.32 -12.26
N VAL A 130 -8.71 7.90 -11.88
CA VAL A 130 -9.92 8.10 -12.68
C VAL A 130 -10.99 8.75 -11.81
N CYS A 131 -11.58 9.83 -12.30
CA CYS A 131 -12.76 10.47 -11.72
C CYS A 131 -14.01 10.10 -12.52
N HIS A 132 -15.00 9.51 -11.84
CA HIS A 132 -16.20 9.00 -12.48
C HIS A 132 -17.22 10.10 -12.84
N THR A 133 -17.13 11.28 -12.22
CA THR A 133 -18.06 12.40 -12.44
C THR A 133 -17.61 13.32 -13.57
N THR A 134 -16.30 13.55 -13.71
CA THR A 134 -15.75 14.50 -14.70
C THR A 134 -15.14 13.82 -15.93
N SER A 135 -15.20 12.49 -16.02
CA SER A 135 -14.46 11.69 -17.03
C SER A 135 -12.96 12.00 -17.08
N PHE A 136 -12.40 12.51 -15.98
CA PHE A 136 -10.97 12.77 -15.85
C PHE A 136 -10.23 11.45 -15.65
N GLU A 137 -9.13 11.29 -16.37
CA GLU A 137 -8.23 10.15 -16.27
C GLU A 137 -6.79 10.63 -16.45
N ARG A 138 -5.90 10.22 -15.54
CA ARG A 138 -4.45 10.41 -15.71
C ARG A 138 -3.68 9.16 -15.33
N LYS A 139 -2.65 8.85 -16.11
CA LYS A 139 -1.64 7.85 -15.75
C LYS A 139 -0.76 8.43 -14.63
N LEU A 140 -0.54 7.66 -13.58
CA LEU A 140 0.39 8.03 -12.51
C LEU A 140 1.83 7.65 -12.87
N HIS A 141 2.79 8.44 -12.40
CA HIS A 141 4.21 8.15 -12.52
C HIS A 141 4.61 6.99 -11.59
N ALA A 142 5.63 6.23 -11.96
CA ALA A 142 6.13 5.09 -11.18
C ALA A 142 6.53 5.47 -9.74
N ASP A 143 7.04 6.69 -9.57
CA ASP A 143 7.50 7.25 -8.29
C ASP A 143 6.43 8.06 -7.54
N ASP A 144 5.24 8.24 -8.13
CA ASP A 144 4.14 8.92 -7.43
C ASP A 144 3.72 8.12 -6.20
N ARG A 145 3.15 8.80 -5.20
CA ARG A 145 2.71 8.21 -3.94
C ARG A 145 1.18 8.13 -3.90
N PRO A 146 0.56 6.96 -4.14
CA PRO A 146 -0.88 6.85 -4.27
C PRO A 146 -1.65 7.31 -3.04
N LEU A 147 -1.11 7.09 -1.84
CA LEU A 147 -1.77 7.55 -0.61
C LEU A 147 -1.82 9.08 -0.52
N ALA A 148 -0.75 9.76 -0.93
CA ALA A 148 -0.72 11.23 -0.96
C ALA A 148 -1.71 11.78 -2.00
N ILE A 149 -1.73 11.19 -3.21
CA ILE A 149 -2.70 11.55 -4.25
C ILE A 149 -4.14 11.35 -3.76
N GLN A 150 -4.43 10.23 -3.09
CA GLN A 150 -5.75 9.95 -2.55
C GLN A 150 -6.22 10.99 -1.52
N GLN A 151 -5.28 11.54 -0.73
CA GLN A 151 -5.56 12.59 0.26
C GLN A 151 -5.88 13.94 -0.38
N GLU A 152 -5.44 14.18 -1.63
CA GLU A 152 -5.72 15.40 -2.38
C GLU A 152 -7.09 15.37 -3.10
N TRP A 153 -7.77 14.22 -3.12
CA TRP A 153 -9.09 14.11 -3.76
C TRP A 153 -10.15 14.96 -3.06
N SER A 154 -10.83 15.81 -3.82
CA SER A 154 -11.91 16.65 -3.30
C SER A 154 -13.10 15.82 -2.77
N SER A 155 -13.35 14.65 -3.38
CA SER A 155 -14.43 13.73 -3.00
C SER A 155 -13.95 12.28 -3.20
N PRO A 156 -13.49 11.58 -2.15
CA PRO A 156 -12.88 10.25 -2.28
C PRO A 156 -13.78 9.17 -2.90
N ALA A 157 -15.10 9.37 -2.89
CA ALA A 157 -16.06 8.44 -3.50
C ALA A 157 -16.12 8.55 -5.04
N GLU A 158 -15.67 9.67 -5.60
CA GLU A 158 -15.72 9.93 -7.05
C GLU A 158 -14.46 9.50 -7.79
N TYR A 159 -13.41 9.14 -7.05
CA TYR A 159 -12.11 8.79 -7.61
C TYR A 159 -11.76 7.34 -7.33
N SER A 160 -11.03 6.73 -8.26
CA SER A 160 -10.52 5.38 -8.14
C SER A 160 -9.11 5.29 -8.71
N PHE A 161 -8.28 4.43 -8.11
CA PHE A 161 -7.09 3.93 -8.78
C PHE A 161 -7.43 2.68 -9.61
N VAL A 162 -7.04 2.68 -10.88
CA VAL A 162 -7.31 1.58 -11.82
C VAL A 162 -5.99 1.03 -12.36
N LEU A 163 -5.78 -0.27 -12.18
CA LEU A 163 -4.63 -0.99 -12.73
C LEU A 163 -4.90 -1.39 -14.18
N MET A 164 -3.95 -1.10 -15.06
CA MET A 164 -4.04 -1.46 -16.48
C MET A 164 -2.76 -2.14 -16.97
N LYS A 165 -2.91 -3.10 -17.89
CA LYS A 165 -1.79 -3.69 -18.64
C LYS A 165 -1.30 -2.71 -19.70
N ARG A 166 0.01 -2.52 -19.75
CA ARG A 166 0.69 -1.73 -20.78
C ARG A 166 0.88 -2.56 -22.04
N PRO A 167 0.75 -1.95 -23.23
CA PRO A 167 1.16 -2.60 -24.47
C PRO A 167 2.68 -2.88 -24.49
N PRO A 168 3.09 -3.99 -25.11
CA PRO A 168 4.51 -4.29 -25.31
C PRO A 168 5.18 -3.16 -26.12
N GLY A 169 6.42 -2.83 -25.77
CA GLY A 169 7.20 -1.78 -26.43
C GLY A 169 6.88 -0.34 -26.01
N THR A 170 5.94 -0.11 -25.09
CA THR A 170 5.70 1.24 -24.57
C THR A 170 6.82 1.67 -23.61
N PRO A 171 7.42 2.87 -23.76
CA PRO A 171 8.41 3.36 -22.81
C PRO A 171 7.77 3.63 -21.44
N ARG A 172 8.52 3.35 -20.37
CA ARG A 172 8.04 3.42 -18.98
C ARG A 172 7.94 4.86 -18.48
N SER A 173 8.97 5.65 -18.77
CA SER A 173 9.09 7.06 -18.42
C SER A 173 9.36 7.83 -19.70
N GLY A 174 8.45 8.73 -20.03
CA GLY A 174 8.70 9.83 -20.93
C GLY A 174 8.36 11.07 -20.13
N ARG A 175 9.31 11.98 -20.00
CA ARG A 175 9.00 13.39 -19.74
C ARG A 175 8.08 13.98 -20.84
N ASP A 176 7.72 13.17 -21.83
CA ASP A 176 6.87 13.45 -22.99
C ASP A 176 5.51 12.72 -22.98
N PHE A 177 4.91 12.47 -21.81
CA PHE A 177 3.46 12.21 -21.80
C PHE A 177 2.72 13.52 -21.54
N PRO A 178 1.88 14.00 -22.47
CA PRO A 178 1.20 15.28 -22.29
C PRO A 178 0.30 15.20 -21.06
N LEU A 179 0.70 15.92 -20.01
CA LEU A 179 -0.23 16.41 -19.01
C LEU A 179 -1.33 17.14 -19.78
N ARG A 180 -2.58 16.65 -19.69
CA ARG A 180 -3.77 17.21 -20.36
C ARG A 180 -3.88 17.08 -21.89
N ARG A 181 -3.92 15.88 -22.46
CA ARG A 181 -4.81 15.66 -23.63
C ARG A 181 -5.63 14.40 -23.47
N SER A 182 -6.94 14.60 -23.62
CA SER A 182 -8.02 13.63 -23.65
C SER A 182 -7.60 12.30 -24.29
N PHE A 183 -7.41 11.29 -23.44
CA PHE A 183 -7.17 9.89 -23.82
C PHE A 183 -8.45 9.18 -24.32
N LEU A 184 -9.48 9.96 -24.71
CA LEU A 184 -10.77 9.49 -25.24
C LEU A 184 -10.65 8.65 -26.53
N GLN A 185 -9.48 8.64 -27.16
CA GLN A 185 -9.24 7.89 -28.40
C GLN A 185 -8.69 6.47 -28.16
N TRP A 186 -8.09 6.19 -26.99
CA TRP A 186 -7.56 4.86 -26.68
C TRP A 186 -8.61 3.96 -26.00
N SER A 187 -9.42 4.52 -25.10
CA SER A 187 -10.50 3.78 -24.42
C SER A 187 -11.65 3.39 -25.36
N ARG A 188 -11.83 4.13 -26.47
CA ARG A 188 -12.85 3.84 -27.49
C ARG A 188 -12.69 2.48 -28.19
N ASN A 189 -11.50 1.88 -28.17
CA ASN A 189 -11.26 0.55 -28.78
C ASN A 189 -11.52 -0.64 -27.84
N ARG A 190 -12.14 -0.44 -26.65
CA ARG A 190 -12.64 -1.55 -25.82
C ARG A 190 -14.16 -1.52 -25.69
N GLY A 191 -14.83 -1.67 -26.83
CA GLY A 191 -16.18 -2.20 -26.85
C GLY A 191 -16.15 -3.70 -26.61
N MET A 192 -16.09 -4.13 -25.34
CA MET A 192 -16.67 -5.41 -24.90
C MET A 192 -16.66 -5.46 -23.37
N LEU A 193 -17.81 -5.86 -22.81
CA LEU A 193 -18.19 -5.89 -21.39
C LEU A 193 -18.78 -4.59 -20.83
N ARG A 194 -19.91 -4.15 -21.41
CA ARG A 194 -20.98 -3.56 -20.60
C ARG A 194 -21.78 -4.71 -19.97
N PRO A 195 -21.93 -4.79 -18.63
CA PRO A 195 -22.99 -5.60 -18.04
C PRO A 195 -24.33 -4.93 -18.37
N ASN A 196 -25.30 -5.73 -18.81
CA ASN A 196 -26.63 -5.28 -19.14
C ASN A 196 -27.36 -4.84 -17.85
N ILE A 197 -27.44 -3.53 -17.58
CA ILE A 197 -28.25 -2.98 -16.47
C ILE A 197 -29.63 -2.68 -17.02
N GLU A 198 -30.35 -3.71 -17.45
CA GLU A 198 -31.78 -3.66 -17.76
C GLU A 198 -32.41 -4.98 -17.33
N THR A 199 -32.43 -5.25 -16.03
CA THR A 199 -33.31 -6.27 -15.43
C THR A 199 -33.47 -6.19 -13.90
N ALA A 200 -32.80 -5.28 -13.19
CA ALA A 200 -32.90 -5.17 -11.73
C ALA A 200 -33.88 -4.08 -11.22
N ALA A 201 -34.73 -3.53 -12.08
CA ALA A 201 -35.66 -2.44 -11.73
C ALA A 201 -37.09 -2.90 -11.38
N ALA A 202 -37.34 -4.21 -11.27
CA ALA A 202 -38.70 -4.73 -11.09
C ALA A 202 -39.01 -5.35 -9.71
N GLU A 203 -38.06 -5.44 -8.78
CA GLU A 203 -38.27 -6.20 -7.53
C GLU A 203 -37.84 -5.46 -6.26
N GLU A 204 -38.13 -4.16 -6.17
CA GLU A 204 -37.96 -3.40 -4.93
C GLU A 204 -39.16 -2.50 -4.64
N ARG A 205 -40.35 -3.11 -4.60
CA ARG A 205 -41.56 -2.54 -4.01
C ARG A 205 -42.17 -3.49 -2.97
N LYS A 206 -41.40 -3.89 -1.95
CA LYS A 206 -41.97 -4.39 -0.69
C LYS A 206 -40.90 -4.54 0.41
N ALA A 207 -40.58 -3.46 1.11
CA ALA A 207 -40.17 -3.48 2.51
C ALA A 207 -39.98 -2.05 3.02
N LYS A 208 -41.09 -1.35 3.29
CA LYS A 208 -41.08 -0.23 4.23
C LYS A 208 -41.25 -0.80 5.63
N GLY A 209 -40.30 -0.53 6.51
CA GLY A 209 -40.48 -0.63 7.97
C GLY A 209 -39.31 -1.27 8.69
N LEU A 210 -38.39 -0.45 9.22
CA LEU A 210 -38.25 -0.25 10.67
C LEU A 210 -37.08 0.70 11.00
N ARG A 211 -37.44 1.76 11.72
CA ARG A 211 -36.71 2.45 12.81
C ARG A 211 -35.29 3.00 12.56
N SER A 212 -35.22 4.32 12.72
CA SER A 212 -33.99 5.08 12.93
C SER A 212 -33.29 4.64 14.21
N LEU A 213 -32.00 4.36 14.12
CA LEU A 213 -31.09 4.42 15.25
C LEU A 213 -29.86 5.23 14.81
N SER A 214 -29.76 6.43 15.37
CA SER A 214 -28.56 7.25 15.32
C SER A 214 -27.44 6.55 16.09
N LEU A 215 -26.33 6.23 15.44
CA LEU A 215 -25.08 5.85 16.09
C LEU A 215 -24.08 6.98 15.88
N SER A 216 -23.76 7.63 17.00
CA SER A 216 -22.72 8.63 17.14
C SER A 216 -21.35 8.06 16.76
N LEU A 217 -20.58 8.82 15.97
CA LEU A 217 -19.16 8.56 15.75
C LEU A 217 -18.41 8.79 17.07
N ALA A 218 -17.85 7.72 17.63
CA ALA A 218 -16.78 7.83 18.62
C ALA A 218 -15.41 7.92 17.90
N PRO A 219 -14.46 8.72 18.40
CA PRO A 219 -13.13 8.80 17.83
C PRO A 219 -12.34 7.52 18.16
N CYS A 220 -11.71 6.93 17.14
CA CYS A 220 -10.89 5.73 17.29
C CYS A 220 -9.51 6.12 17.85
N SER A 221 -9.32 5.93 19.16
CA SER A 221 -8.01 5.99 19.82
C SER A 221 -7.52 4.59 20.19
N ASP A 222 -6.20 4.43 20.06
CA ASP A 222 -5.34 3.38 20.62
C ASP A 222 -5.57 1.92 20.20
N TYR A 223 -4.80 1.51 19.18
CA TYR A 223 -4.40 0.11 19.01
C TYR A 223 -2.96 -0.07 19.51
N ASP A 224 -2.81 -0.61 20.71
CA ASP A 224 -1.56 -1.22 21.19
C ASP A 224 -1.23 -2.44 20.31
N ASN A 225 -0.41 -2.23 19.28
CA ASN A 225 0.06 -3.27 18.38
C ASN A 225 1.43 -3.79 18.84
N PHE A 226 1.42 -4.78 19.74
CA PHE A 226 2.58 -5.62 20.00
C PHE A 226 2.41 -6.95 19.26
N LEU A 227 3.20 -7.16 18.19
CA LEU A 227 3.52 -8.52 17.75
C LEU A 227 4.61 -9.05 18.69
N TYR A 228 4.23 -9.92 19.63
CA TYR A 228 5.20 -10.74 20.36
C TYR A 228 5.62 -11.89 19.43
N ILE A 229 6.92 -11.92 19.12
CA ILE A 229 7.62 -13.09 18.55
C ILE A 229 8.20 -13.93 19.67
#